data_AF-A0A2H0P921-F1
#
_entry.id   AF-A0A2H0P921-F1
#
_cell.length_a   1.000
_cell.length_b   1.000
_cell.length_c   1.000
_cell.angle_alpha   90.00
_cell.angle_beta   90.00
_cell.angle_gamma   90.00
#
_symmetry.space_group_name_H-M   'P 1'
#
loop_
_entity.id
_entity.type
_entity.pdbx_description
1 polymer ?
#
loop_
_entity_poly.entity_id
_entity_poly.type
_entity_poly.pdbx_seq_one_letter_code
_entity_poly.pdbx_strand_id
1 'polypeptide(L)' 'ALESVGFKKIRQTGSHVYMAHKDGCSTVVPFHKGEDLRRGLIRSILKDLDLTIGDYLSLRSRI' A
#
# COMPACT_ATOMS: atom_id res chain seq x y z
N ALA A 1 2.16 4.72 6.27
CA ALA A 1 2.73 5.10 4.95
C ALA A 1 1.63 5.44 3.95
N LEU A 2 0.84 4.50 3.42
CA LEU A 2 -0.22 4.84 2.43
C LEU A 2 -1.29 5.82 2.97
N GLU A 3 -1.63 5.72 4.27
CA GLU A 3 -2.55 6.66 4.91
C GLU A 3 -2.05 8.12 4.88
N SER A 4 -0.74 8.36 4.86
CA SER A 4 -0.18 9.72 4.79
C SER A 4 -0.25 10.35 3.40
N VAL A 5 -0.55 9.55 2.37
CA VAL A 5 -0.85 10.03 1.01
C VAL A 5 -2.33 9.87 0.66
N GLY A 6 -3.20 9.80 1.69
CA GLY A 6 -4.65 9.92 1.54
C GLY A 6 -5.41 8.62 1.35
N PHE A 7 -4.74 7.46 1.32
CA PHE A 7 -5.45 6.18 1.27
C PHE A 7 -6.15 5.90 2.61
N LYS A 8 -7.29 5.21 2.54
CA LYS A 8 -8.06 4.79 3.70
C LYS A 8 -8.21 3.28 3.71
N LYS A 9 -8.11 2.68 4.90
CA LYS A 9 -8.55 1.30 5.15
C LYS A 9 -10.07 1.26 5.05
N ILE A 10 -10.59 0.46 4.11
CA ILE A 10 -12.05 0.31 3.95
C ILE A 10 -12.53 -0.94 4.68
N ARG A 11 -11.81 -2.06 4.53
CA ARG A 11 -12.13 -3.33 5.18
C ARG A 11 -10.89 -4.19 5.34
N GLN A 12 -10.97 -5.13 6.27
CA GLN A 12 -9.94 -6.14 6.50
C GLN A 12 -10.59 -7.52 6.61
N THR A 13 -9.96 -8.52 6.00
CA THR A 13 -10.36 -9.93 6.12
C THR A 13 -9.11 -10.76 6.41
N GLY A 14 -9.00 -11.26 7.65
CA GLY A 14 -7.77 -11.90 8.11
C GLY A 14 -6.58 -10.95 8.02
N SER A 15 -5.50 -11.40 7.39
CA SER A 15 -4.28 -10.61 7.16
C SER A 15 -4.39 -9.64 5.97
N HIS A 16 -5.48 -9.63 5.21
CA HIS A 16 -5.57 -8.81 3.99
C HIS A 16 -6.36 -7.53 4.26
N VAL A 17 -5.73 -6.38 4.01
CA VAL A 17 -6.32 -5.05 4.21
C VAL A 17 -6.60 -4.43 2.85
N TYR A 18 -7.86 -4.08 2.60
CA TYR A 18 -8.25 -3.34 1.41
C TYR A 18 -8.12 -1.83 1.67
N MET A 19 -7.34 -1.17 0.82
CA MET A 19 -7.01 0.25 0.87
C MET A 19 -7.58 0.94 -0.37
N ALA A 20 -8.23 2.10 -0.20
CA ALA A 20 -8.73 2.89 -1.32
C ALA A 20 -8.42 4.38 -1.13
N HIS A 21 -8.16 5.08 -2.23
CA HIS A 21 -8.03 6.52 -2.29
C HIS A 21 -9.26 7.13 -2.94
N LYS A 22 -9.50 8.42 -2.68
CA LYS A 22 -10.69 9.15 -3.13
C LYS A 22 -10.75 9.36 -4.65
N ASP A 23 -9.62 9.24 -5.34
CA ASP A 23 -9.51 9.33 -6.80
C ASP A 23 -9.95 8.04 -7.52
N GLY A 24 -10.27 6.98 -6.76
CA GLY A 24 -10.73 5.70 -7.29
C GLY A 24 -9.65 4.61 -7.31
N CYS A 25 -8.39 4.93 -7.01
CA CYS A 25 -7.33 3.93 -6.91
C CYS A 25 -7.50 3.06 -5.66
N SER A 26 -7.26 1.75 -5.77
CA SER A 26 -7.38 0.83 -4.65
C SER A 26 -6.48 -0.39 -4.78
N THR A 27 -6.15 -1.03 -3.66
CA THR A 27 -5.35 -2.25 -3.64
C THR A 27 -5.61 -3.08 -2.39
N VAL A 28 -5.13 -4.32 -2.37
CA VAL A 28 -5.13 -5.20 -1.20
C VAL A 28 -3.70 -5.39 -0.73
N VAL A 29 -3.44 -5.06 0.53
CA VAL A 29 -2.13 -5.22 1.16
C VAL A 29 -2.20 -6.38 2.15
N PRO A 30 -1.43 -7.47 1.96
CA PRO A 30 -1.31 -8.51 2.98
C PRO A 30 -0.45 -8.01 4.14
N PHE A 31 -0.84 -8.38 5.35
CA PHE A 31 -0.23 -7.98 6.59
C PHE A 31 0.03 -9.21 7.46
N HIS A 32 1.22 -9.78 7.29
CA HIS A 32 1.71 -10.87 8.11
C HIS A 32 2.70 -10.31 9.13
N LYS A 33 2.48 -10.60 10.42
CA LYS A 33 3.36 -10.11 11.49
C LYS A 33 4.76 -10.73 11.31
N GLY A 34 5.77 -9.89 11.16
CA GLY A 34 7.17 -10.31 11.07
C GLY A 34 7.65 -10.73 9.68
N GLU A 35 6.85 -10.51 8.63
CA GLU A 35 7.26 -10.79 7.25
C GLU A 35 7.26 -9.50 6.41
N ASP A 36 8.34 -9.34 5.64
CA ASP A 36 8.44 -8.27 4.65
C ASP A 36 7.75 -8.65 3.34
N LEU A 37 7.11 -7.68 2.72
CA LEU A 37 6.54 -7.87 1.39
C LEU A 37 7.66 -8.08 0.35
N ARG A 38 7.50 -9.12 -0.47
CA ARG A 38 8.42 -9.37 -1.59
C ARG A 38 8.40 -8.20 -2.57
N ARG A 39 9.57 -7.89 -3.16
CA ARG A 39 9.74 -6.76 -4.11
C ARG A 39 8.73 -6.78 -5.26
N GLY A 40 8.40 -7.96 -5.80
CA GLY A 40 7.42 -8.10 -6.88
C GLY A 40 6.02 -7.67 -6.46
N LEU A 41 5.59 -8.04 -5.25
CA LEU A 41 4.31 -7.64 -4.69
C LEU A 41 4.26 -6.13 -4.42
N ILE A 42 5.33 -5.57 -3.86
CA ILE A 42 5.43 -4.11 -3.67
C ILE A 42 5.26 -3.39 -5.02
N ARG A 43 5.94 -3.85 -6.07
CA ARG A 43 5.80 -3.25 -7.42
C ARG A 43 4.39 -3.38 -7.97
N SER A 44 3.72 -4.51 -7.75
CA SER A 44 2.32 -4.68 -8.17
C SER A 44 1.41 -3.68 -7.44
N ILE A 45 1.55 -3.57 -6.12
CA ILE A 45 0.79 -2.63 -5.30
C ILE A 45 1.02 -1.19 -5.78
N LEU A 46 2.28 -0.79 -6.00
CA LEU A 46 2.58 0.55 -6.50
C LEU A 46 1.92 0.84 -7.85
N LYS A 47 1.91 -0.16 -8.76
CA LYS A 47 1.22 -0.04 -10.05
C LYS A 47 -0.29 0.12 -9.90
N ASP A 48 -0.93 -0.64 -9.01
CA ASP A 48 -2.38 -0.52 -8.75
C ASP A 48 -2.75 0.86 -8.19
N LEU A 49 -1.81 1.48 -7.48
CA LEU A 49 -1.99 2.78 -6.84
C LEU A 49 -1.47 3.96 -7.67
N ASP A 50 -1.00 3.73 -8.90
CA ASP A 50 -0.34 4.73 -9.74
C ASP A 50 0.80 5.49 -9.03
N LEU A 51 1.53 4.78 -8.17
CA LEU A 51 2.68 5.31 -7.43
C LEU A 51 4.00 4.88 -8.08
N THR A 52 4.95 5.79 -8.10
CA THR A 52 6.30 5.51 -8.58
C THR A 52 7.16 4.89 -7.46
N ILE A 53 8.31 4.33 -7.85
CA ILE A 53 9.34 3.92 -6.88
C ILE A 53 9.84 5.13 -6.08
N GLY A 54 9.88 6.33 -6.68
CA GLY A 54 10.26 7.57 -6.00
C GLY A 54 9.28 7.94 -4.89
N ASP A 55 7.98 7.79 -5.15
CA ASP A 55 6.93 8.01 -4.15
C ASP A 55 7.06 7.01 -2.99
N TYR A 56 7.32 5.74 -3.30
CA TYR A 56 7.57 4.73 -2.29
C TYR A 56 8.77 5.05 -1.40
N LEU A 57 9.90 5.48 -1.97
CA LEU A 57 11.08 5.86 -1.20
C LEU A 57 10.82 7.09 -0.32
N SER A 58 10.11 8.08 -0.87
CA SER A 58 9.70 9.28 -0.14
C SER A 58 8.73 8.97 1.01
N LEU A 59 7.85 7.98 0.82
CA LEU A 59 6.95 7.47 1.85
C LEU A 59 7.70 6.73 2.95
N ARG A 60 8.76 5.99 2.60
CA ARG A 60 9.59 5.26 3.57
C ARG A 60 10.52 6.15 4.38
N SER A 61 10.99 7.28 3.84
CA SER A 61 11.88 8.21 4.56
C SER A 61 11.15 9.11 5.56
N ARG A 62 9.81 9.07 5.60
CA ARG A 62 8.95 9.86 6.49
C ARG A 62 8.56 9.11 7.79
N ILE A 63 9.19 7.97 8.04
CA ILE A 63 8.96 7.07 9.18
C ILE A 63 10.32 6.84 9.86
#